data_AF-A0A843T8T5-F1
#
_entry.id   AF-A0A843T8T5-F1
#
_cell.length_a   1.000
_cell.length_b   1.000
_cell.length_c   1.000
_cell.angle_alpha   90.00
_cell.angle_beta   90.00
_cell.angle_gamma   90.00
#
_symmetry.space_group_name_H-M   'P 1'
#
loop_
_entity.id
_entity.type
_entity.pdbx_description
1 polymer ?
#
loop_
_entity_poly.entity_id
_entity_poly.type
_entity_poly.pdbx_seq_one_letter_code
_entity_poly.pdbx_strand_id
1 'polypeptide(L)'
;MQLSKKTTILFSPELHERLLRLAARRGTSLGGLVREACEAHYGLVPWEERAAAVEELASLTLPVASPTVIERESVPQPEDLLPEERRKRGRRTS
;
A
#
# COMPACT_ATOMS: atom_id res chain seq x y z
N MET A 1 0.17 15.06 6.03
CA MET A 1 -0.58 16.15 5.36
C MET A 1 -0.87 17.26 6.34
N GLN A 2 -0.60 18.51 5.98
CA GLN A 2 -0.92 19.67 6.82
C GLN A 2 -2.35 20.17 6.51
N LEU A 3 -3.23 20.21 7.52
CA LEU A 3 -4.61 20.68 7.36
C LEU A 3 -4.63 22.22 7.30
N SER A 4 -4.94 22.79 6.13
CA SER A 4 -4.83 24.25 5.90
C SER A 4 -6.15 24.95 5.61
N LYS A 5 -7.23 24.21 5.33
CA LYS A 5 -8.55 24.76 4.98
C LYS A 5 -9.62 24.20 5.91
N LYS A 6 -10.46 25.09 6.44
CA LYS A 6 -11.62 24.73 7.27
C LYS A 6 -12.89 24.93 6.45
N THR A 7 -13.72 23.89 6.44
CA THR A 7 -15.04 23.91 5.80
C THR A 7 -16.09 23.59 6.85
N THR A 8 -17.19 24.32 6.86
CA THR A 8 -18.35 24.06 7.72
C THR A 8 -19.39 23.26 6.95
N ILE A 9 -19.80 22.12 7.50
CA ILE A 9 -20.83 21.25 6.92
C ILE A 9 -21.94 21.11 7.95
N LEU A 10 -23.19 21.30 7.51
CA LEU A 10 -24.35 21.08 8.36
C LEU A 10 -24.84 19.63 8.19
N PHE A 11 -25.00 18.93 9.31
CA PHE A 11 -25.56 17.59 9.35
C PHE A 11 -26.93 17.62 10.00
N SER A 12 -27.78 16.62 9.69
CA SER A 12 -28.95 16.38 10.53
C SER A 12 -28.50 15.98 11.94
N PRO A 13 -29.28 16.28 13.00
CA PRO A 13 -28.92 15.91 14.37
C PRO A 13 -28.63 14.42 14.53
N GLU A 14 -29.44 13.57 13.89
CA GLU A 14 -29.33 12.10 13.97
C GLU A 14 -28.04 11.61 13.31
N LEU A 15 -27.67 12.21 12.18
CA LEU A 15 -26.43 11.87 11.48
C LEU A 15 -25.22 12.33 12.29
N HIS A 16 -25.25 13.54 12.84
CA HIS A 16 -24.18 14.07 13.68
C HIS A 16 -23.92 13.15 14.88
N GLU A 17 -24.97 12.78 15.60
CA GLU A 17 -24.92 11.84 16.73
C GLU A 17 -24.33 10.47 16.34
N ARG A 18 -24.77 9.93 15.21
CA ARG A 18 -24.27 8.65 14.71
C ARG A 18 -22.78 8.72 14.37
N LEU A 19 -22.34 9.81 13.73
CA LEU A 19 -20.95 10.00 13.36
C LEU A 19 -20.06 10.23 14.58
N LEU A 20 -20.52 10.96 15.60
CA LEU A 20 -19.79 11.12 16.86
C LEU A 20 -19.54 9.78 17.55
N ARG A 21 -20.58 8.93 17.65
CA ARG A 21 -20.42 7.58 18.21
C ARG A 21 -19.45 6.73 17.40
N LEU A 22 -19.49 6.83 16.07
CA LEU A 22 -18.55 6.12 15.21
C LEU A 22 -17.11 6.63 15.41
N ALA A 23 -16.93 7.93 15.54
CA ALA A 23 -15.62 8.56 15.73
C ALA A 23 -14.98 8.08 17.05
N ALA A 24 -15.77 8.08 18.12
CA ALA A 24 -15.35 7.58 19.43
C ALA A 24 -14.95 6.10 19.38
N ARG A 25 -15.76 5.24 18.73
CA ARG A 25 -15.45 3.80 18.57
C ARG A 25 -14.16 3.55 17.79
N ARG A 26 -13.82 4.44 16.84
CA ARG A 26 -12.60 4.34 16.02
C ARG A 26 -11.42 5.11 16.60
N GLY A 27 -11.58 5.79 17.73
CA GLY A 27 -10.52 6.62 18.33
C GLY A 27 -10.10 7.80 17.44
N THR A 28 -11.02 8.34 16.64
CA THR A 28 -10.75 9.47 15.73
C THR A 28 -11.71 10.63 15.98
N SER A 29 -11.50 11.75 15.28
CA SER A 29 -12.40 12.91 15.32
C SER A 29 -13.47 12.83 14.24
N LEU A 30 -14.58 13.55 14.41
CA LEU A 30 -15.60 13.70 13.38
C LEU A 30 -15.01 14.22 12.06
N GLY A 31 -14.13 15.22 12.13
CA GLY A 31 -13.41 15.72 10.96
C GLY A 31 -12.48 14.68 10.33
N GLY A 32 -11.91 13.77 11.13
CA GLY A 32 -11.15 12.62 10.64
C GLY A 32 -12.01 11.67 9.81
N LEU A 33 -13.16 11.27 10.34
CA LEU A 33 -14.13 10.44 9.61
C LEU A 33 -14.58 11.08 8.29
N VAL A 34 -14.89 12.38 8.32
CA VAL A 34 -15.34 13.09 7.11
C VAL A 34 -14.25 13.12 6.06
N ARG A 35 -12.99 13.36 6.45
CA ARG A 35 -11.85 13.31 5.51
C ARG A 35 -11.67 11.93 4.91
N GLU A 36 -11.69 10.89 5.73
CA GLU A 36 -11.55 9.50 5.27
C GLU A 36 -12.66 9.13 4.28
N ALA A 37 -13.90 9.53 4.56
CA ALA A 37 -15.02 9.34 3.63
C ALA A 37 -14.83 10.15 2.34
N CYS A 38 -14.39 11.40 2.42
CA CYS A 38 -14.11 12.22 1.24
C CYS A 38 -13.00 11.60 0.38
N GLU A 39 -11.93 11.08 0.96
CA GLU A 39 -10.85 10.40 0.24
C GLU A 39 -11.34 9.10 -0.40
N ALA A 40 -12.15 8.32 0.32
CA ALA A 40 -12.71 7.08 -0.21
C ALA A 40 -13.70 7.30 -1.37
N HIS A 41 -14.48 8.38 -1.33
CA HIS A 41 -15.50 8.68 -2.35
C HIS A 41 -15.02 9.57 -3.49
N TYR A 42 -14.10 10.50 -3.21
CA TYR A 42 -13.66 11.54 -4.14
C TYR A 42 -12.14 11.61 -4.30
N GLY A 43 -11.38 10.93 -3.44
CA GLY A 43 -9.91 10.91 -3.49
C GLY A 43 -9.34 9.83 -4.42
N LEU A 44 -10.18 9.16 -5.20
CA LEU A 44 -9.68 8.30 -6.27
C LEU A 44 -9.06 9.17 -7.35
N VAL A 45 -7.75 9.04 -7.51
CA VAL A 45 -7.02 9.52 -8.68
C VAL A 45 -7.75 9.00 -9.93
N PRO A 46 -8.14 9.87 -10.88
CA PRO A 46 -8.73 9.45 -12.14
C PRO A 46 -7.90 8.32 -12.75
N TRP A 47 -8.56 7.37 -13.41
CA TRP A 47 -7.88 6.23 -14.03
C TRP A 47 -6.70 6.70 -14.91
N GLU A 48 -6.89 7.81 -15.60
CA GLU A 48 -5.93 8.46 -16.49
C GLU A 48 -4.68 8.93 -15.74
N GLU A 49 -4.84 9.58 -14.59
CA GLU A 49 -3.71 9.99 -13.75
C GLU A 49 -2.99 8.79 -13.14
N ARG A 50 -3.74 7.74 -12.78
CA ARG A 50 -3.15 6.50 -12.26
C ARG A 50 -2.35 5.77 -13.34
N ALA A 51 -2.87 5.73 -14.56
CA ALA A 51 -2.19 5.16 -15.73
C ALA A 51 -0.93 5.96 -16.08
N ALA A 52 -1.02 7.30 -16.09
CA ALA A 52 0.12 8.17 -16.34
C ALA A 52 1.24 7.97 -15.29
N ALA A 53 0.89 7.84 -14.01
CA ALA A 53 1.88 7.57 -12.96
C ALA A 53 2.55 6.19 -13.12
N VAL A 54 1.81 5.17 -13.59
CA VAL A 54 2.39 3.85 -13.89
C VAL A 54 3.33 3.93 -15.09
N GLU A 55 2.96 4.67 -16.14
CA GLU A 55 3.81 4.91 -17.32
C GLU A 55 5.10 5.64 -16.91
N GLU A 56 4.99 6.67 -16.06
CA GLU A 56 6.14 7.41 -15.52
C GLU A 56 7.07 6.47 -14.73
N LEU A 57 6.52 5.66 -13.81
CA LEU A 57 7.29 4.67 -13.07
C LEU A 57 7.95 3.62 -13.99
N ALA A 58 7.26 3.19 -15.04
CA ALA A 58 7.81 2.27 -16.03
C ALA A 58 8.94 2.90 -16.86
N SER A 59 8.88 4.22 -17.09
CA SER A 59 9.92 4.98 -17.79
C SER A 59 11.19 5.16 -16.96
N LEU A 60 11.09 5.10 -15.63
CA LEU A 60 12.26 5.16 -14.77
C LEU A 60 13.09 3.91 -15.02
N THR A 61 14.28 4.10 -15.59
CA THR A 61 15.27 3.02 -15.79
C THR A 61 15.91 2.66 -14.45
N LEU A 62 15.10 2.13 -13.54
CA LEU A 62 15.53 1.71 -12.22
C LEU A 62 16.37 0.44 -12.35
N PRO A 63 17.43 0.27 -11.54
CA PRO A 63 18.29 -0.91 -11.56
C PRO A 63 17.60 -2.09 -10.86
N VAL A 64 16.41 -2.45 -11.33
CA VAL A 64 15.64 -3.60 -10.86
C VAL A 64 15.61 -4.64 -11.98
N ALA A 65 15.83 -5.89 -11.62
CA ALA A 65 15.70 -6.98 -12.57
C ALA A 65 14.23 -7.14 -12.99
N SER A 66 13.98 -7.87 -14.08
CA SER A 66 12.60 -8.13 -14.50
C SER A 66 11.82 -8.86 -13.40
N PRO A 67 10.48 -8.74 -13.36
CA PRO A 67 9.65 -9.43 -12.35
C PRO A 67 9.95 -10.93 -12.26
N THR A 68 10.21 -11.58 -13.40
CA THR A 68 10.57 -13.00 -13.47
C THR A 68 11.92 -13.32 -12.82
N VAL A 69 12.89 -12.41 -12.90
CA VAL A 69 14.20 -12.55 -12.25
C VAL A 69 14.06 -12.33 -10.75
N ILE A 70 13.30 -11.30 -10.33
CA ILE A 70 13.04 -11.03 -8.92
C ILE A 70 12.33 -12.21 -8.25
N GLU A 71 11.33 -12.81 -8.90
CA GLU A 71 10.62 -13.99 -8.38
C GLU A 71 11.56 -15.19 -8.19
N ARG A 72 12.45 -15.41 -9.16
CA ARG A 72 13.47 -16.46 -9.09
C ARG A 72 14.49 -16.23 -7.97
N GLU A 73 14.87 -14.98 -7.71
CA GLU A 73 15.83 -14.62 -6.65
C GLU A 73 15.20 -14.53 -5.26
N SER A 74 13.88 -14.32 -5.18
CA SER A 74 13.14 -14.19 -3.91
C SER A 74 12.90 -15.53 -3.22
N VAL A 75 12.96 -16.64 -3.95
CA VAL A 75 12.86 -17.99 -3.38
C VAL A 75 14.26 -18.61 -3.32
N PRO A 76 14.85 -18.79 -2.12
CA PRO A 76 16.14 -19.43 -1.99
C PRO A 76 16.07 -20.85 -2.54
N GLN A 77 17.10 -21.29 -3.27
CA GLN A 77 17.10 -22.66 -3.78
C GLN A 77 17.18 -23.63 -2.59
N PRO A 78 16.56 -24.82 -2.68
CA PRO A 78 16.55 -25.78 -1.57
C PRO A 78 17.96 -26.08 -1.02
N GLU A 79 18.95 -26.16 -1.91
CA GLU A 79 20.38 -26.30 -1.59
C GLU A 79 20.94 -25.15 -0.73
N ASP A 80 20.42 -23.93 -0.91
CA ASP A 80 20.81 -22.73 -0.16
C ASP A 80 20.23 -22.68 1.26
N LEU A 81 19.30 -23.60 1.56
CA LEU A 81 18.74 -23.80 2.90
C LEU A 81 19.38 -24.99 3.64
N LEU A 82 20.19 -25.79 2.95
CA LEU A 82 20.90 -26.91 3.56
C LEU A 82 22.17 -26.44 4.30
N PRO A 83 22.50 -27.04 5.47
CA PRO A 83 23.76 -26.81 6.17
C PRO A 83 24.98 -27.12 5.28
N GLU A 84 26.05 -26.33 5.40
CA GLU A 84 27.30 -26.40 4.61
C GLU A 84 27.85 -27.82 4.39
N GLU A 85 27.75 -28.68 5.40
CA GLU A 85 28.27 -30.05 5.38
C GLU A 85 27.56 -30.96 4.35
N ARG A 86 26.29 -30.66 4.04
CA ARG A 86 25.50 -31.40 3.04
C ARG A 86 25.70 -30.88 1.62
N ARG A 87 26.06 -29.60 1.44
CA ARG A 87 26.33 -29.01 0.11
C ARG A 87 27.58 -29.62 -0.56
N LYS A 88 28.62 -29.93 0.22
CA LYS A 88 29.90 -30.45 -0.29
C LYS A 88 29.88 -31.94 -0.69
N ARG A 89 28.89 -32.71 -0.23
CA ARG A 89 28.75 -34.14 -0.58
C ARG A 89 28.14 -34.37 -1.96
N GLY A 90 27.26 -33.50 -2.44
CA GLY A 90 26.61 -33.65 -3.75
C GLY A 90 27.49 -33.28 -4.95
N ARG A 91 28.54 -32.45 -4.77
CA ARG A 91 29.45 -32.02 -5.84
C ARG A 91 30.64 -32.95 -6.10
N ARG A 92 30.79 -34.03 -5.33
CA ARG A 92 31.95 -34.95 -5.40
C ARG A 92 31.73 -36.20 -6.26
N THR A 93 30.62 -36.30 -6.96
CA THR A 93 30.33 -37.40 -7.89
C THR A 93 29.94 -36.84 -9.25
N SER A 94 30.91 -36.33 -9.99
CA SER A 94 30.91 -36.18 -11.45
C SER A 94 32.33 -36.30 -11.93
#